data_AF-A0A524EB13-F1
#
_entry.id   AF-A0A524EB13-F1
#
_cell.length_a   1.000
_cell.length_b   1.000
_cell.length_c   1.000
_cell.angle_alpha   90.00
_cell.angle_beta   90.00
_cell.angle_gamma   90.00
#
_symmetry.space_group_name_H-M   'P 1'
#
loop_
_entity.id
_entity.type
_entity.pdbx_description
1 polymer ?
#
loop_
_entity_poly.entity_id
_entity_poly.type
_entity_poly.pdbx_seq_one_letter_code
_entity_poly.pdbx_strand_id
1 'polypeptide(L)'
;MQWWMDLLFSGSGLLLILLIIVVLFVINGIFLGIALGFVNGRNRDLGDTFVTSLLIACVSWIPCLGCILSLYFIKSRHSTGWGGAIIAYILTGIIALLVILAITLLVFPGLFALIWSLIPIPPGP
;
A
#
# COMPACT_ATOMS: atom_id res chain seq x y z
N MET A 1 26.55 -3.12 -12.97
CA MET A 1 25.58 -4.25 -13.01
C MET A 1 25.96 -5.33 -11.99
N GLN A 2 27.22 -5.78 -11.94
CA GLN A 2 27.70 -6.77 -10.96
C GLN A 2 27.38 -6.40 -9.49
N TRP A 3 27.67 -5.17 -9.06
CA TRP A 3 27.48 -4.71 -7.68
C TRP A 3 26.03 -4.74 -7.16
N TRP A 4 25.02 -4.58 -8.03
CA TRP A 4 23.61 -4.72 -7.65
C TRP A 4 23.24 -6.18 -7.42
N MET A 5 23.79 -7.09 -8.23
CA MET A 5 23.59 -8.53 -8.07
C MET A 5 24.30 -8.99 -6.80
N ASP A 6 25.51 -8.52 -6.54
CA ASP A 6 26.25 -8.82 -5.31
C ASP A 6 25.50 -8.30 -4.08
N LEU A 7 24.88 -7.11 -4.16
CA LEU A 7 24.02 -6.59 -3.09
C LEU A 7 22.79 -7.48 -2.91
N LEU A 8 22.07 -7.85 -3.97
CA LEU A 8 20.85 -8.69 -3.92
C LEU A 8 21.11 -10.09 -3.34
N PHE A 9 22.26 -10.68 -3.62
CA PHE A 9 22.65 -12.01 -3.14
C PHE A 9 23.52 -11.99 -1.87
N SER A 10 23.87 -10.80 -1.37
CA SER A 10 24.49 -10.65 -0.05
C SER A 10 23.49 -10.86 1.08
N GLY A 11 23.96 -11.33 2.25
CA GLY A 11 23.12 -11.45 3.45
C GLY A 11 22.44 -10.13 3.85
N SER A 12 23.10 -8.99 3.59
CA SER A 12 22.54 -7.65 3.78
C SER A 12 21.40 -7.31 2.82
N GLY A 13 21.48 -7.73 1.55
CA GLY A 13 20.40 -7.49 0.58
C GLY A 13 19.14 -8.29 0.89
N LEU A 14 19.30 -9.56 1.26
CA LEU A 14 18.18 -10.40 1.72
C LEU A 14 17.48 -9.80 2.95
N LEU A 15 18.25 -9.32 3.94
CA LEU A 15 17.71 -8.63 5.11
C LEU A 15 16.94 -7.36 4.74
N LEU A 16 17.46 -6.56 3.80
CA LEU A 16 16.80 -5.35 3.32
C LEU A 16 15.47 -5.67 2.62
N ILE A 17 15.46 -6.69 1.75
CA ILE A 17 14.25 -7.14 1.05
C ILE A 17 13.20 -7.63 2.06
N LEU A 18 13.61 -8.46 3.02
CA LEU A 18 12.73 -8.95 4.08
C LEU A 18 12.14 -7.79 4.89
N LEU A 19 12.97 -6.80 5.25
CA LEU A 19 12.53 -5.61 5.96
C LEU A 19 11.49 -4.83 5.17
N ILE A 20 11.72 -4.61 3.86
CA ILE A 20 10.77 -3.92 2.99
C ILE A 20 9.44 -4.68 2.93
N ILE A 21 9.47 -6.00 2.77
CA ILE A 21 8.27 -6.84 2.75
C ILE A 21 7.49 -6.71 4.07
N VAL A 22 8.16 -6.80 5.21
CA VAL A 22 7.53 -6.68 6.53
C VAL A 22 6.92 -5.29 6.74
N VAL A 23 7.63 -4.22 6.36
CA VAL A 23 7.13 -2.86 6.47
C VAL A 23 5.89 -2.65 5.59
N LEU A 24 5.94 -3.07 4.32
CA LEU A 24 4.80 -2.98 3.41
C LEU A 24 3.60 -3.78 3.91
N PHE A 25 3.85 -4.96 4.48
CA PHE A 25 2.82 -5.79 5.09
C PHE A 25 2.13 -5.11 6.28
N VAL A 26 2.91 -4.52 7.19
CA VAL A 26 2.40 -3.79 8.36
C VAL A 26 1.57 -2.58 7.94
N ILE A 27 2.11 -1.79 7.01
CA ILE A 27 1.43 -0.60 6.48
C ILE A 27 0.09 -1.00 5.84
N ASN A 28 0.08 -2.04 5.01
CA ASN A 28 -1.14 -2.50 4.33
C ASN A 28 -2.19 -3.00 5.33
N GLY A 29 -1.80 -3.76 6.36
CA GLY A 29 -2.71 -4.22 7.41
C GLY A 29 -3.39 -3.07 8.18
N ILE A 30 -2.65 -2.00 8.44
CA ILE A 30 -3.16 -0.79 9.10
C ILE A 30 -4.10 -0.02 8.17
N PHE A 31 -3.68 0.25 6.94
CA PHE A 31 -4.48 1.04 5.98
C PHE A 31 -5.75 0.32 5.54
N LEU A 32 -5.72 -1.00 5.42
CA LEU A 32 -6.91 -1.80 5.18
C LEU A 32 -7.92 -1.66 6.33
N GLY A 33 -7.45 -1.68 7.59
CA GLY A 33 -8.31 -1.45 8.75
C GLY A 33 -8.97 -0.06 8.76
N ILE A 34 -8.21 0.98 8.39
CA ILE A 34 -8.74 2.34 8.22
C ILE A 34 -9.80 2.35 7.10
N ALA A 35 -9.49 1.76 5.94
CA ALA A 35 -10.39 1.71 4.79
C ALA A 35 -11.70 0.98 5.10
N LEU A 36 -11.65 -0.10 5.88
CA LEU A 36 -12.82 -0.85 6.32
C LEU A 36 -13.73 -0.02 7.25
N GLY A 37 -13.17 0.93 8.00
CA GLY A 37 -13.94 1.88 8.80
C GLY A 37 -14.89 2.73 7.95
N PHE A 38 -14.49 3.14 6.75
CA PHE A 38 -15.31 3.95 5.85
C PHE A 38 -16.47 3.18 5.21
N VAL A 39 -16.38 1.85 5.13
CA VAL A 39 -17.41 0.99 4.54
C VAL A 39 -18.21 0.21 5.58
N ASN A 40 -18.08 0.55 6.87
CA ASN A 40 -18.71 -0.14 8.00
C ASN A 40 -18.43 -1.66 8.00
N GLY A 41 -17.19 -2.07 7.68
CA GLY A 41 -16.77 -3.46 7.76
C GLY A 41 -16.79 -4.01 9.20
N ARG A 42 -17.24 -5.24 9.38
CA ARG A 42 -17.11 -6.00 10.63
C ARG A 42 -15.68 -6.56 10.76
N ASN A 43 -15.32 -7.00 11.96
CA ASN A 43 -14.03 -7.65 12.24
C ASN A 43 -12.85 -6.76 11.79
N ARG A 44 -12.86 -5.50 12.25
CA ARG A 44 -11.87 -4.47 11.90
C ARG A 44 -10.73 -4.39 12.91
N ASP A 45 -10.59 -5.41 13.74
CA ASP A 45 -9.49 -5.53 14.68
C ASP A 45 -8.19 -5.73 13.89
N LEU A 46 -7.09 -5.20 14.43
CA LEU A 46 -5.78 -5.27 13.76
C LEU A 46 -5.42 -6.72 13.41
N GLY A 47 -5.70 -7.69 14.30
CA GLY A 47 -5.45 -9.11 14.00
C GLY A 47 -6.16 -9.57 12.71
N ASP A 48 -7.41 -9.20 12.53
CA ASP A 48 -8.20 -9.61 11.36
C ASP A 48 -7.74 -8.90 10.08
N THR A 49 -7.42 -7.60 10.16
CA THR A 49 -6.97 -6.83 9.01
C THR A 49 -5.58 -7.25 8.54
N PHE A 50 -4.70 -7.66 9.47
CA PHE A 50 -3.38 -8.23 9.16
C PHE A 50 -3.46 -9.62 8.54
N VAL A 51 -4.37 -10.48 8.99
CA VAL A 51 -4.58 -11.77 8.32
C VAL A 51 -5.15 -11.55 6.92
N THR A 52 -6.07 -10.61 6.75
CA THR A 52 -6.59 -10.25 5.41
C THR A 52 -5.48 -9.68 4.52
N SER A 53 -4.62 -8.79 5.02
CA SER A 53 -3.50 -8.26 4.24
C SER A 53 -2.48 -9.36 3.87
N LEU A 54 -2.33 -10.39 4.71
CA LEU A 54 -1.45 -11.53 4.44
C LEU A 54 -2.01 -12.36 3.29
N LEU A 55 -3.30 -12.68 3.35
CA LEU A 55 -3.99 -13.40 2.29
C LEU A 55 -3.94 -12.62 0.97
N ILE A 56 -4.13 -11.31 1.00
CA ILE A 56 -4.00 -10.41 -0.16
C ILE A 56 -2.57 -10.47 -0.72
N ALA A 57 -1.54 -10.36 0.11
CA ALA A 57 -0.15 -10.44 -0.32
C ALA A 57 0.20 -11.80 -0.95
N CYS A 58 -0.39 -12.89 -0.44
CA CYS A 58 -0.21 -14.23 -1.00
C CYS A 58 -0.87 -14.43 -2.38
N VAL A 59 -1.86 -13.61 -2.76
CA VAL A 59 -2.55 -13.74 -4.06
C VAL A 59 -2.26 -12.59 -5.02
N SER A 60 -1.68 -11.49 -4.54
CA SER A 60 -1.47 -10.26 -5.33
C SER A 60 -0.48 -10.41 -6.49
N TRP A 61 0.35 -11.45 -6.48
CA TRP A 61 1.27 -11.75 -7.58
C TRP A 61 0.58 -12.37 -8.81
N ILE A 62 -0.66 -12.83 -8.67
CA ILE A 62 -1.44 -13.40 -9.78
C ILE A 62 -2.20 -12.26 -10.49
N PRO A 63 -1.89 -11.96 -11.76
CA PRO A 63 -2.57 -10.87 -12.47
C PRO A 63 -4.06 -11.15 -12.61
N CYS A 64 -4.88 -10.11 -12.43
CA CYS A 64 -6.36 -10.11 -12.47
C CYS A 64 -7.06 -10.99 -11.42
N LEU A 65 -6.68 -12.27 -11.29
CA LEU A 65 -7.19 -13.20 -10.27
C LEU A 65 -6.83 -12.76 -8.86
N GLY A 66 -5.63 -12.24 -8.65
CA GLY A 66 -5.21 -11.70 -7.35
C GLY A 66 -6.11 -10.56 -6.89
N CYS A 67 -6.59 -9.73 -7.83
CA CYS A 67 -7.51 -8.64 -7.52
C CYS A 67 -8.89 -9.16 -7.09
N ILE A 68 -9.43 -10.14 -7.83
CA ILE A 68 -10.72 -10.77 -7.51
C ILE A 68 -10.65 -11.51 -6.16
N LEU A 69 -9.57 -12.26 -5.91
CA LEU A 69 -9.34 -12.96 -4.66
C LEU A 69 -9.16 -12.00 -3.49
N SER A 70 -8.47 -10.87 -3.70
CA SER A 70 -8.33 -9.82 -2.69
C SER A 70 -9.68 -9.24 -2.29
N LEU A 71 -10.53 -8.94 -3.27
CA LEU A 71 -11.90 -8.49 -3.03
C LEU A 71 -12.73 -9.55 -2.30
N TYR A 72 -12.57 -10.82 -2.66
CA TYR A 72 -13.25 -11.93 -1.99
C TYR A 72 -12.82 -12.07 -0.52
N PHE A 73 -11.52 -11.97 -0.20
CA PHE A 73 -11.04 -12.03 1.17
C PHE A 73 -11.56 -10.85 2.00
N ILE A 74 -11.57 -9.64 1.45
CA ILE A 74 -12.13 -8.46 2.13
C ILE A 74 -13.61 -8.69 2.42
N LYS A 75 -14.38 -9.06 1.39
CA LYS A 75 -15.81 -9.32 1.47
C LYS A 75 -16.14 -10.39 2.52
N SER A 76 -15.47 -11.54 2.45
CA SER A 76 -15.77 -12.70 3.30
C SER A 76 -15.34 -12.50 4.75
N ARG A 77 -14.16 -11.92 5.00
CA ARG A 77 -13.63 -11.76 6.37
C ARG A 77 -14.24 -10.57 7.11
N HIS A 78 -14.54 -9.49 6.41
CA HIS A 78 -15.08 -8.27 7.01
C HIS A 78 -16.59 -8.10 6.83
N SER A 79 -17.27 -9.14 6.31
CA SER A 79 -18.72 -9.15 6.07
C SER A 79 -19.23 -7.92 5.32
N THR A 80 -18.43 -7.39 4.40
CA THR A 80 -18.81 -6.26 3.56
C THR A 80 -19.53 -6.75 2.31
N GLY A 81 -20.44 -5.93 1.75
CA GLY A 81 -20.95 -6.17 0.40
C GLY A 81 -19.83 -6.10 -0.66
N TRP A 82 -20.10 -6.57 -1.88
CA TRP A 82 -19.14 -6.45 -2.98
C TRP A 82 -18.73 -5.00 -3.26
N GLY A 83 -19.68 -4.06 -3.22
CA GLY A 83 -19.38 -2.64 -3.35
C GLY A 83 -18.50 -2.11 -2.22
N GLY A 84 -18.77 -2.53 -0.98
CA GLY A 84 -17.93 -2.16 0.18
C GLY A 84 -16.51 -2.72 0.09
N ALA A 85 -16.35 -3.95 -0.40
CA ALA A 85 -15.03 -4.55 -0.62
C ALA A 85 -14.23 -3.79 -1.70
N ILE A 86 -14.89 -3.39 -2.79
CA ILE A 86 -14.26 -2.59 -3.85
C ILE A 86 -13.82 -1.23 -3.30
N ILE A 87 -14.71 -0.54 -2.58
CA ILE A 87 -14.39 0.76 -2.00
C ILE A 87 -13.24 0.62 -1.00
N ALA A 88 -13.27 -0.35 -0.09
CA ALA A 88 -12.19 -0.56 0.88
C ALA A 88 -10.85 -0.87 0.19
N TYR A 89 -10.86 -1.71 -0.85
CA TYR A 89 -9.66 -2.03 -1.62
C TYR A 89 -9.07 -0.79 -2.31
N ILE A 90 -9.91 0.00 -2.98
CA ILE A 90 -9.48 1.25 -3.64
C ILE A 90 -9.00 2.27 -2.60
N LEU A 91 -9.72 2.45 -1.50
CA LEU A 91 -9.37 3.41 -0.45
C LEU A 91 -8.02 3.05 0.19
N THR A 92 -7.75 1.76 0.41
CA THR A 92 -6.45 1.27 0.90
C THR A 92 -5.32 1.68 -0.05
N GLY A 93 -5.52 1.51 -1.36
CA GLY A 93 -4.56 1.95 -2.38
C GLY A 93 -4.37 3.46 -2.43
N ILE A 94 -5.45 4.25 -2.34
CA ILE A 94 -5.40 5.71 -2.33
C ILE A 94 -4.65 6.22 -1.09
N ILE A 95 -4.97 5.69 0.10
CA ILE A 95 -4.30 6.08 1.35
C ILE A 95 -2.80 5.75 1.27
N ALA A 96 -2.45 4.56 0.79
CA ALA A 96 -1.06 4.16 0.60
C ALA A 96 -0.31 5.12 -0.34
N LEU A 97 -0.93 5.48 -1.46
CA LEU A 97 -0.36 6.42 -2.43
C LEU A 97 -0.17 7.82 -1.83
N LEU A 98 -1.14 8.33 -1.09
CA LEU A 98 -1.04 9.63 -0.41
C LEU A 98 0.09 9.64 0.63
N VAL A 99 0.26 8.56 1.40
CA VAL A 99 1.33 8.44 2.39
C VAL A 99 2.70 8.38 1.71
N ILE A 100 2.85 7.60 0.64
CA ILE A 100 4.10 7.56 -0.15
C ILE A 100 4.42 8.95 -0.72
N LEU A 101 3.43 9.65 -1.27
CA LEU A 101 3.60 11.00 -1.80
C LEU A 101 4.05 11.97 -0.69
N ALA A 102 3.39 11.94 0.48
CA ALA A 102 3.74 12.78 1.62
C ALA A 102 5.18 12.52 2.10
N ILE A 103 5.57 11.25 2.27
CA ILE A 103 6.94 10.88 2.65
C ILE A 103 7.93 11.36 1.59
N THR A 104 7.61 11.19 0.31
CA THR A 104 8.50 11.59 -0.79
C THR A 104 8.72 13.10 -0.79
N LEU A 105 7.67 13.91 -0.62
CA LEU A 105 7.79 15.38 -0.58
C LEU A 105 8.55 15.88 0.67
N LEU A 106 8.43 15.18 1.80
CA LEU A 106 9.13 15.52 3.05
C LEU A 106 10.61 15.12 3.03
N VAL A 107 10.93 13.94 2.49
CA VAL A 107 12.29 13.37 2.50
C VAL A 107 13.14 13.86 1.32
N PHE A 108 12.51 14.20 0.19
CA PHE A 108 13.19 14.66 -1.03
C PHE A 108 12.76 16.09 -1.40
N PRO A 109 13.25 17.12 -0.68
CA PRO A 109 12.89 18.52 -0.96
C PRO A 109 13.26 18.98 -2.38
N GLY A 110 14.26 18.34 -3.02
CA GLY A 110 14.59 18.59 -4.42
C GLY A 110 13.50 18.15 -5.41
N LEU A 111 12.75 17.08 -5.11
CA LEU A 111 11.62 16.65 -5.92
C LEU A 111 10.43 17.61 -5.77
N PHE A 112 10.21 18.11 -4.55
CA PHE A 112 9.22 19.16 -4.27
C PHE A 112 9.53 20.45 -5.06
N ALA A 113 10.78 20.92 -5.03
CA ALA A 113 11.22 22.09 -5.80
C ALA A 113 11.04 21.89 -7.31
N LEU A 114 11.30 20.67 -7.81
CA LEU A 114 11.12 20.33 -9.23
C LEU A 114 9.64 20.35 -9.64
N ILE A 115 8.75 19.73 -8.86
CA ILE A 115 7.29 19.75 -9.15
C ILE A 115 6.76 21.19 -9.17
N TRP A 116 7.17 22.03 -8.21
CA TRP A 116 6.75 23.44 -8.18
C TRP A 116 7.35 24.27 -9.30
N SER A 117 8.55 23.93 -9.80
CA SER A 117 9.12 24.61 -10.97
C SER A 117 8.41 24.28 -12.29
N LEU A 118 7.68 23.16 -12.36
CA LEU A 118 6.89 22.75 -13.52
C LEU A 118 5.50 23.39 -13.56
N ILE A 119 5.05 24.00 -12.45
CA ILE A 119 3.81 24.76 -12.41
C ILE A 119 4.18 26.21 -12.76
N PRO A 120 3.81 26.73 -13.95
CA PRO A 120 4.02 28.13 -14.27
C PRO A 120 3.14 28.96 -13.34
N ILE A 121 3.71 29.44 -12.22
CA ILE A 121 3.07 30.43 -11.37
C ILE A 121 3.21 31.75 -12.11
N PRO A 122 2.12 32.35 -12.64
CA PRO A 122 2.20 33.66 -13.25
C PRO A 122 2.75 34.65 -12.22
N PRO A 123 3.60 35.61 -12.60
CA PRO A 123 4.04 36.65 -11.69
C PRO A 123 2.79 37.30 -11.09
N GLY A 124 2.73 37.31 -9.75
CA GLY A 124 1.66 37.98 -9.02
C GLY A 124 1.60 39.47 -9.37
N PRO A 125 0.47 40.14 -9.07
CA PRO A 125 0.30 41.57 -9.33
C PRO A 125 1.37 42.43 -8.66
#